data_AF-A0A3D2Q3N3-F1
#
_entry.id   AF-A0A3D2Q3N3-F1
#
_cell.length_a   1.000
_cell.length_b   1.000
_cell.length_c   1.000
_cell.angle_alpha   90.00
_cell.angle_beta   90.00
_cell.angle_gamma   90.00
#
_symmetry.space_group_name_H-M   'P 1'
#
loop_
_entity.id
_entity.type
_entity.pdbx_description
1 polymer ?
#
loop_
_entity_poly.entity_id
_entity_poly.type
_entity_poly.pdbx_seq_one_letter_code
_entity_poly.pdbx_strand_id
1 'polypeptide(L)' 'MASLPEITYKELIALLKSFGLILRGEGSPVVVGRNRKGMSFTVHHHPGKRVRPQKLAKILKHIGVSHKEF' A
#
# COMPACT_ATOMS: atom_id res chain seq x y z
N MET A 1 -15.88 -14.27 2.42
CA MET A 1 -14.57 -13.60 2.25
C MET A 1 -14.56 -12.40 3.17
N ALA A 2 -13.63 -12.31 4.13
CA ALA A 2 -13.53 -11.16 5.00
C ALA A 2 -13.25 -9.91 4.15
N SER A 3 -14.02 -8.84 4.34
CA SER A 3 -13.72 -7.56 3.71
C SER A 3 -12.43 -7.01 4.31
N LEU A 4 -11.51 -6.54 3.47
CA LEU A 4 -10.32 -5.83 3.93
C LEU A 4 -10.71 -4.69 4.88
N PRO A 5 -9.89 -4.37 5.90
CA PRO A 5 -10.17 -3.26 6.79
C PRO A 5 -10.02 -1.92 6.07
N GLU A 6 -10.68 -0.90 6.62
CA GLU A 6 -10.33 0.48 6.33
C GLU A 6 -9.14 0.89 7.19
N ILE A 7 -8.06 1.36 6.55
CA ILE A 7 -6.81 1.70 7.23
C ILE A 7 -6.44 3.17 7.04
N THR A 8 -5.66 3.71 7.97
CA THR A 8 -5.06 5.04 7.88
C THR A 8 -3.90 5.07 6.88
N TYR A 9 -3.47 6.26 6.48
CA TYR A 9 -2.27 6.42 5.67
C TYR A 9 -1.02 5.87 6.38
N LYS A 10 -0.88 6.07 7.71
CA LYS A 10 0.26 5.56 8.47
C LYS A 10 0.34 4.04 8.42
N GLU A 11 -0.81 3.37 8.58
CA GLU A 11 -0.91 1.91 8.44
C GLU A 11 -0.62 1.46 7.01
N LEU A 12 -1.08 2.19 5.99
CA LEU A 12 -0.72 1.92 4.60
C LEU A 12 0.80 1.99 4.39
N ILE A 13 1.48 3.00 4.91
CA ILE A 13 2.94 3.11 4.81
C ILE A 13 3.63 1.93 5.52
N ALA A 14 3.19 1.58 6.73
CA ALA A 14 3.75 0.44 7.47
C ALA A 14 3.58 -0.87 6.67
N LEU A 15 2.42 -1.06 6.05
CA LEU A 15 2.12 -2.18 5.17
C LEU A 15 3.01 -2.20 3.92
N LEU A 16 3.20 -1.06 3.26
CA LEU A 16 4.07 -0.98 2.09
C LEU A 16 5.54 -1.31 2.45
N LYS A 17 5.99 -0.93 3.65
CA LYS A 17 7.31 -1.32 4.18
C LYS A 17 7.41 -2.81 4.51
N SER A 18 6.33 -3.46 4.96
CA SER A 18 6.36 -4.90 5.24
C SER A 18 6.47 -5.73 3.96
N PHE A 19 5.98 -5.22 2.83
CA PHE A 19 5.98 -5.92 1.54
C PHE A 19 7.02 -5.41 0.54
N GLY A 20 7.89 -4.49 0.93
CA GLY A 20 8.87 -3.92 0.02
C GLY A 20 9.76 -2.84 0.62
N LEU A 21 10.53 -2.22 -0.25
CA LEU A 21 11.36 -1.07 0.06
C LEU A 21 10.65 0.21 -0.40
N ILE A 22 10.36 1.13 0.51
CA ILE A 22 9.92 2.48 0.15
C ILE A 22 11.16 3.29 -0.25
N LEU A 23 11.14 3.85 -1.44
CA LEU A 23 12.25 4.66 -1.96
C LEU A 23 12.02 6.15 -1.70
N ARG A 24 10.77 6.62 -1.86
CA ARG A 24 10.39 8.03 -1.71
C ARG A 24 8.92 8.17 -1.32
N GLY A 25 8.58 9.31 -0.71
CA GLY A 25 7.19 9.75 -0.58
C GLY A 25 6.51 9.46 0.75
N GLU A 26 7.26 9.14 1.81
CA GLU A 26 6.69 9.11 3.16
C GLU A 26 6.15 10.50 3.54
N GLY A 27 4.87 10.56 3.93
CA GLY A 27 4.20 11.83 4.21
C GLY A 27 3.75 12.60 2.97
N SER A 28 4.03 12.09 1.77
CA SER A 28 3.57 12.65 0.49
C SER A 28 2.33 11.93 -0.03
N PRO A 29 1.44 12.61 -0.76
CA PRO A 29 0.35 11.96 -1.49
C PRO A 29 0.80 10.88 -2.48
N VAL A 30 2.08 10.87 -2.86
CA VAL A 30 2.66 9.91 -3.80
C VAL A 30 3.79 9.15 -3.13
N VAL A 31 3.65 7.82 -3.05
CA VAL A 31 4.64 6.89 -2.49
C VAL A 31 5.21 6.04 -3.61
N VAL A 32 6.53 5.96 -3.72
CA VAL A 32 7.23 5.14 -4.72
C VAL A 32 8.12 4.14 -4.01
N GLY A 33 8.05 2.89 -4.44
CA GLY A 33 8.82 1.80 -3.84
C GLY A 33 9.06 0.64 -4.78
N ARG A 34 9.69 -0.40 -4.26
CA ARG A 34 9.84 -1.70 -4.92
C ARG A 34 9.29 -2.80 -4.03
N ASN A 35 8.55 -3.73 -4.59
CA ASN A 35 8.07 -4.89 -3.83
C ASN A 35 9.18 -5.95 -3.66
N ARG A 36 8.89 -7.03 -2.93
CA ARG A 36 9.82 -8.17 -2.73
C ARG A 36 10.30 -8.83 -4.03
N LYS A 37 9.57 -8.68 -5.15
CA LYS A 37 9.95 -9.21 -6.47
C LYS A 37 10.85 -8.24 -7.27
N GLY A 38 11.24 -7.11 -6.68
CA GLY A 38 12.02 -6.07 -7.33
C GLY A 38 11.22 -5.17 -8.28
N MET A 39 9.90 -5.37 -8.39
CA MET A 39 9.05 -4.56 -9.26
C MET A 39 8.75 -3.21 -8.62
N SER A 40 8.92 -2.13 -9.39
CA SER A 40 8.56 -0.79 -8.95
C SER A 40 7.04 -0.62 -8.83
N PHE A 41 6.60 0.09 -7.81
CA PHE A 41 5.21 0.49 -7.64
C PHE A 41 5.12 1.97 -7.29
N THR A 42 3.98 2.57 -7.64
CA THR A 42 3.64 3.94 -7.28
C THR A 42 2.22 3.97 -6.72
N VAL A 43 2.05 4.48 -5.50
CA VAL A 43 0.77 4.56 -4.80
C VAL A 43 0.41 6.01 -4.54
N HIS A 44 -0.75 6.43 -5.05
CA HIS A 44 -1.29 7.78 -4.82
C HIS A 44 -2.36 7.72 -3.73
N HIS A 45 -2.07 8.25 -2.54
CA HIS A 45 -3.02 8.38 -1.45
C HIS A 45 -2.70 9.60 -0.58
N HIS A 46 -3.67 10.50 -0.42
CA HIS A 46 -3.51 11.70 0.40
C HIS A 46 -3.37 11.34 1.90
N PRO A 47 -2.35 11.83 2.63
CA PRO A 47 -2.10 11.44 4.03
C PRO A 47 -3.26 11.69 4.99
N GLY A 48 -4.05 12.75 4.76
CA GLY A 48 -5.24 13.08 5.55
C GLY A 48 -6.48 12.24 5.25
N LYS A 49 -6.43 11.24 4.37
CA LYS A 49 -7.58 10.39 4.03
C LYS A 49 -7.35 8.95 4.52
N ARG A 50 -8.46 8.26 4.79
CA ARG A 50 -8.46 6.82 5.05
C ARG A 50 -8.47 6.04 3.73
N VAL A 51 -7.85 4.88 3.74
CA VAL A 51 -7.79 3.94 2.63
C VAL A 51 -8.96 2.97 2.75
N ARG A 52 -9.98 3.19 1.92
CA ARG A 52 -11.14 2.30 1.85
C ARG A 52 -10.75 0.88 1.40
N PRO A 53 -11.48 -0.16 1.82
CA PRO A 53 -11.17 -1.57 1.50
C PRO A 53 -10.97 -1.83 0.00
N GLN A 54 -11.80 -1.23 -0.85
CA GLN A 54 -11.72 -1.38 -2.31
C GLN A 54 -10.43 -0.79 -2.89
N LYS A 55 -9.97 0.34 -2.34
CA LYS A 55 -8.71 0.98 -2.76
C LYS A 55 -7.52 0.17 -2.22
N LEU A 56 -7.62 -0.33 -0.98
CA LEU A 56 -6.60 -1.20 -0.40
C LEU A 56 -6.41 -2.46 -1.24
N ALA A 57 -7.48 -3.12 -1.66
CA ALA A 57 -7.42 -4.27 -2.56
C ALA A 57 -6.68 -3.97 -3.87
N LYS A 58 -6.95 -2.81 -4.49
CA LYS A 58 -6.26 -2.36 -5.71
C LYS A 58 -4.77 -2.11 -5.48
N ILE A 59 -4.42 -1.49 -4.35
CA ILE A 59 -3.02 -1.25 -3.98
C ILE A 59 -2.28 -2.56 -3.77
N LEU A 60 -2.84 -3.49 -2.98
CA LEU A 60 -2.25 -4.81 -2.73
C LEU A 60 -2.00 -5.59 -4.04
N LYS A 61 -3.01 -5.61 -4.93
CA LYS A 61 -2.85 -6.21 -6.27
C LYS A 61 -1.74 -5.54 -7.07
N HIS A 62 -1.67 -4.21 -7.05
CA HIS A 62 -0.66 -3.45 -7.79
C HIS A 62 0.77 -3.72 -7.30
N ILE A 63 0.96 -3.87 -5.99
CA ILE A 63 2.27 -4.23 -5.40
C ILE A 63 2.55 -5.73 -5.45
N GLY A 64 1.64 -6.54 -6.00
CA GLY A 64 1.81 -7.98 -6.18
C GLY A 64 1.67 -8.82 -4.91
N VAL A 65 0.93 -8.31 -3.91
CA VAL A 65 0.60 -9.03 -2.67
C VAL A 65 -0.75 -9.72 -2.84
N SER A 66 -0.78 -11.03 -2.60
CA SER A 66 -2.01 -11.80 -2.65
C SER A 66 -2.84 -11.67 -1.37
N HIS A 67 -4.15 -11.90 -1.46
CA HIS A 67 -5.05 -11.88 -0.29
C HIS A 67 -4.74 -12.96 0.77
N LYS A 68 -3.88 -13.94 0.46
CA LYS A 68 -3.42 -14.96 1.40
C LYS A 68 -2.22 -14.52 2.23
N GLU A 69 -1.50 -13.50 1.76
CA GLU A 69 -0.33 -12.92 2.43
C GLU A 69 -0.70 -11.72 3.31
N PHE A 70 -1.96 -11.29 3.25
CA PHE A 70 -2.55 -10.20 4.02
C PHE A 70 -3.54 -10.77 5.03
#